data_AF-A0A4Y8CEB8-F1
#
_entry.id   AF-A0A4Y8CEB8-F1
#
_cell.length_a   1.000
_cell.length_b   1.000
_cell.length_c   1.000
_cell.angle_alpha   90.00
_cell.angle_beta   90.00
_cell.angle_gamma   90.00
#
_symmetry.space_group_name_H-M   'P 1'
#
loop_
_entity.id
_entity.type
_entity.pdbx_description
1 polymer ?
#
loop_
_entity_poly.entity_id
_entity_poly.type
_entity_poly.pdbx_seq_one_letter_code
_entity_poly.pdbx_strand_id
1 'polypeptide(L)' 'LSPLLKSFISTGFLGAFTTFSTFSYENLLLLQSGSCFHFALNIILNVFLCLFAAWLGFIIFK' A
#
# COMPACT_ATOMS: atom_id res chain seq x y z
N LEU A 1 0.16 6.30 -25.70
CA LEU A 1 -0.02 5.06 -24.91
C LEU A 1 -1.51 4.88 -24.65
N SER A 2 -2.12 3.81 -25.13
CA SER A 2 -3.58 3.61 -25.09
C SER A 2 -4.10 3.65 -23.63
N PRO A 3 -5.28 4.25 -23.38
CA PRO A 3 -5.85 4.41 -22.03
C PRO A 3 -6.04 3.07 -21.31
N LEU A 4 -6.26 1.99 -22.07
CA LEU A 4 -6.38 0.63 -21.56
C LEU A 4 -5.08 0.14 -20.88
N LEU A 5 -3.92 0.45 -21.46
CA LEU A 5 -2.62 0.01 -20.93
C LEU A 5 -2.26 0.74 -19.63
N LYS A 6 -2.63 2.02 -19.52
CA LYS A 6 -2.49 2.79 -18.27
C LYS A 6 -3.32 2.19 -17.14
N SER A 7 -4.58 1.85 -17.39
CA SER A 7 -5.46 1.21 -16.39
C SER A 7 -4.98 -0.19 -16.02
N PHE A 8 -4.46 -0.96 -16.97
CA PHE A 8 -3.95 -2.31 -16.68
C PHE A 8 -2.72 -2.28 -15.76
N ILE A 9 -1.79 -1.35 -15.97
CA ILE A 9 -0.59 -1.21 -15.13
C ILE A 9 -0.96 -0.57 -13.77
N SER A 10 -1.78 0.48 -13.76
CA SER A 10 -2.11 1.21 -12.53
C SER A 10 -3.12 0.47 -11.64
N THR A 11 -4.15 -0.12 -12.22
CA THR A 11 -5.25 -0.75 -11.46
C THR A 11 -5.07 -2.26 -11.38
N GLY A 12 -4.54 -2.88 -12.45
CA GLY A 12 -4.25 -4.32 -12.48
C GLY A 12 -2.96 -4.67 -11.76
N PHE A 13 -1.81 -4.17 -12.22
CA PHE A 13 -0.51 -4.56 -11.68
C PHE A 13 -0.22 -3.95 -10.30
N LEU A 14 -0.39 -2.63 -10.15
CA LEU A 14 -0.26 -1.96 -8.85
C LEU A 14 -1.32 -2.44 -7.85
N GLY A 15 -2.56 -2.62 -8.28
CA GLY A 15 -3.65 -3.12 -7.43
C GLY A 15 -3.43 -4.56 -6.94
N ALA A 16 -2.84 -5.43 -7.77
CA ALA A 16 -2.46 -6.79 -7.36
C ALA A 16 -1.26 -6.82 -6.41
N PHE A 17 -0.34 -5.85 -6.50
CA PHE A 17 0.78 -5.71 -5.57
C PHE A 17 0.38 -5.14 -4.21
N THR A 18 -0.72 -4.37 -4.14
CA THR A 18 -1.24 -3.79 -2.89
C THR A 18 -2.47 -4.53 -2.39
N THR A 19 -2.27 -5.65 -1.68
CA THR A 19 -3.34 -6.40 -1.01
C THR A 19 -3.85 -5.66 0.24
N PHE A 20 -4.66 -4.63 0.03
CA PHE A 20 -5.25 -3.84 1.11
C PHE A 20 -6.08 -4.69 2.09
N SER A 21 -6.61 -5.82 1.62
CA SER A 21 -7.33 -6.80 2.46
C SER A 21 -6.43 -7.46 3.51
N THR A 22 -5.22 -7.89 3.14
CA THR A 22 -4.25 -8.49 4.07
C THR A 22 -3.78 -7.47 5.10
N PHE A 23 -3.47 -6.25 4.65
CA PHE A 23 -3.13 -5.14 5.55
C PHE A 23 -4.25 -4.83 6.55
N SER A 24 -5.50 -4.81 6.12
CA SER A 24 -6.64 -4.58 7.01
C SER A 24 -6.87 -5.72 8.01
N TYR A 25 -6.65 -6.97 7.58
CA TYR A 25 -6.80 -8.15 8.43
C TYR A 25 -5.74 -8.22 9.53
N GLU A 26 -4.47 -7.97 9.21
CA GLU A 26 -3.38 -7.93 10.20
C GLU A 26 -3.57 -6.80 11.21
N ASN A 27 -4.01 -5.64 10.74
CA ASN A 27 -4.35 -4.52 11.62
C ASN A 27 -5.54 -4.85 12.54
N LEU A 28 -6.56 -5.55 12.04
CA LEU A 28 -7.67 -6.05 12.86
C LEU A 28 -7.22 -7.04 13.94
N LEU A 29 -6.29 -7.94 13.62
CA LEU A 29 -5.69 -8.86 14.60
C LEU A 29 -4.88 -8.12 15.66
N LEU A 30 -4.12 -7.09 15.29
CA LEU A 30 -3.37 -6.25 16.23
C LEU A 30 -4.30 -5.43 17.14
N LEU A 31 -5.44 -5.00 16.61
CA LEU A 31 -6.51 -4.34 17.38
C LEU A 31 -7.18 -5.31 18.36
N GLN A 32 -7.51 -6.53 17.93
CA GLN A 32 -8.10 -7.56 18.79
C GLN A 32 -7.17 -8.05 19.89
N SER A 33 -5.86 -8.08 19.64
CA SER A 33 -4.84 -8.44 20.64
C SER A 33 -4.53 -7.32 21.65
N GLY A 34 -5.22 -6.17 21.56
CA GLY A 34 -5.03 -5.02 22.46
C GLY A 34 -3.72 -4.25 22.22
N SER A 35 -2.93 -4.61 21.21
CA SER A 35 -1.65 -3.99 20.89
C SER A 35 -1.82 -2.78 19.97
N CYS A 36 -2.50 -1.74 20.48
CA CYS A 36 -2.73 -0.48 19.75
C CYS A 36 -1.43 0.18 19.26
N PHE A 37 -0.33 0.03 20.00
CA PHE A 37 0.97 0.55 19.58
C PHE A 37 1.49 -0.11 18.30
N HIS A 38 1.46 -1.45 18.24
CA HIS A 38 1.90 -2.21 17.06
C HIS A 38 0.98 -2.00 15.86
N PHE A 39 -0.32 -1.85 16.10
CA PHE A 39 -1.31 -1.45 15.09
C PHE A 39 -0.94 -0.09 14.46
N ALA A 40 -0.76 0.94 15.29
CA ALA A 40 -0.42 2.28 14.79
C ALA A 40 0.91 2.29 14.04
N LEU A 41 1.92 1.57 14.55
CA LEU A 41 3.23 1.47 13.94
C LEU A 41 3.16 0.80 12.56
N ASN A 42 2.44 -0.32 12.44
CA ASN A 42 2.25 -1.01 11.16
C ASN A 42 1.55 -0.13 10.13
N ILE A 43 0.49 0.59 10.51
CA ILE A 43 -0.21 1.51 9.60
C ILE A 43 0.74 2.60 9.10
N ILE A 44 1.43 3.28 10.02
CA ILE A 44 2.31 4.39 9.67
C ILE A 44 3.44 3.90 8.76
N LEU A 45 4.08 2.78 9.09
CA LEU A 45 5.19 2.25 8.30
C LEU A 45 4.76 1.88 6.88
N ASN A 46 3.63 1.15 6.74
CA ASN A 46 3.12 0.74 5.43
C ASN A 46 2.74 1.96 4.57
N VAL A 47 2.00 2.92 5.14
CA VAL A 47 1.59 4.12 4.41
C VAL A 47 2.81 4.95 4.00
N PHE A 48 3.78 5.13 4.90
CA PHE A 48 4.98 5.91 4.61
C PHE A 48 5.85 5.25 3.54
N LEU A 49 6.06 3.92 3.61
CA LEU A 49 6.78 3.17 2.57
C LEU A 49 6.08 3.26 1.21
N CYS A 50 4.76 3.12 1.18
CA CYS A 50 3.98 3.23 -0.04
C CYS A 50 4.10 4.62 -0.69
N LEU A 51 3.94 5.69 0.09
CA LEU A 51 4.13 7.06 -0.42
C LEU A 51 5.58 7.30 -0.86
N PHE A 52 6.56 6.82 -0.10
CA PHE A 52 7.97 6.99 -0.43
C PHE A 52 8.36 6.26 -1.72
N ALA A 53 7.88 5.03 -1.90
CA ALA A 53 8.07 4.26 -3.13
C ALA A 53 7.39 4.92 -4.33
N ALA A 54 6.17 5.43 -4.17
CA ALA A 54 5.47 6.18 -5.22
C ALA A 54 6.21 7.47 -5.59
N TRP A 55 6.73 8.20 -4.59
CA TRP A 55 7.53 9.40 -4.79
C TRP A 55 8.86 9.11 -5.49
N LEU A 56 9.55 8.03 -5.12
CA LEU A 56 10.74 7.55 -5.82
C LEU A 56 10.43 7.19 -7.28
N GLY A 57 9.33 6.47 -7.53
CA GLY A 57 8.88 6.16 -8.88
C GLY A 57 8.61 7.42 -9.69
N PHE A 58 8.00 8.44 -9.08
CA PHE A 58 7.77 9.73 -9.71
C PHE A 58 9.08 10.47 -10.04
N ILE A 59 10.08 10.44 -9.16
CA ILE A 59 11.39 11.05 -9.42
C ILE A 59 12.14 10.31 -10.53
N ILE A 60 12.14 8.97 -10.52
CA ILE A 60 12.89 8.15 -11.49
C ILE A 60 12.30 8.28 -12.91
N PHE A 61 10.97 8.41 -13.03
CA PHE A 61 10.29 8.54 -14.32
C PHE A 61 10.04 9.98 -14.77
N LYS A 62 10.47 10.97 -13.98
CA LYS A 62 10.45 12.39 -14.35
C LYS A 62 11.71 12.76 -15.13
#